data_AF-A0A0Q8WGC0-F1
#
_entry.id   AF-A0A0Q8WGC0-F1
#
_cell.length_a   1.000
_cell.length_b   1.000
_cell.length_c   1.000
_cell.angle_alpha   90.00
_cell.angle_beta   90.00
_cell.angle_gamma   90.00
#
_symmetry.space_group_name_H-M   'P 1'
#
loop_
_entity.id
_entity.type
_entity.pdbx_description
1 polymer ?
#
loop_
_entity_poly.entity_id
_entity_poly.type
_entity_poly.pdbx_seq_one_letter_code
_entity_poly.pdbx_strand_id
1 'polypeptide(L)'
;MNVRLGRLLAAVSMAATLAVVSPAAAQAATGCSQAGSQAAAQKYLDALVDRNAAWSIPLDPLVLRIENGLPTSVSALDLKLQLYLHIQYSVFTSIEKVVWTWQPDGRAGVINAHYDIPVGLGGVSLASSTVDEDFTLTAACTIKKIDATFTIEPAA
;
A
#
# COMPACT_ATOMS: atom_id res chain seq x y z
N MET A 1 -49.50 21.78 -77.02
CA MET A 1 -50.01 22.97 -76.32
C MET A 1 -49.99 22.71 -74.82
N ASN A 2 -49.25 23.55 -74.09
CA ASN A 2 -49.34 23.94 -72.67
C ASN A 2 -49.37 22.84 -71.59
N VAL A 3 -48.24 22.60 -70.89
CA VAL A 3 -47.81 23.21 -69.59
C VAL A 3 -48.56 22.63 -68.38
N ARG A 4 -47.81 22.05 -67.43
CA ARG A 4 -47.80 22.34 -65.98
C ARG A 4 -46.80 21.40 -65.29
N LEU A 5 -45.58 21.84 -64.95
CA LEU A 5 -45.18 22.61 -63.77
C LEU A 5 -45.46 21.89 -62.43
N GLY A 6 -44.37 21.35 -61.86
CA GLY A 6 -44.06 21.45 -60.43
C GLY A 6 -44.60 20.35 -59.51
N ARG A 7 -43.71 19.69 -58.78
CA ARG A 7 -43.35 20.10 -57.40
C ARG A 7 -42.45 19.06 -56.72
N LEU A 8 -41.35 19.59 -56.18
CA LEU A 8 -40.77 19.33 -54.85
C LEU A 8 -40.22 17.93 -54.50
N LEU A 9 -38.89 17.94 -54.42
CA LEU A 9 -38.01 17.11 -53.58
C LEU A 9 -38.58 16.85 -52.16
N ALA A 10 -38.38 15.63 -51.67
CA ALA A 10 -38.23 15.35 -50.25
C ALA A 10 -37.13 14.29 -50.07
N ALA A 11 -35.89 14.76 -49.89
CA ALA A 11 -34.80 13.94 -49.40
C ALA A 11 -34.97 13.78 -47.88
N VAL A 12 -35.21 12.56 -47.41
CA VAL A 12 -35.25 12.24 -45.98
C VAL A 12 -33.82 11.93 -45.54
N SER A 13 -33.14 12.92 -44.98
CA SER A 13 -31.85 12.75 -44.32
C SER A 13 -32.09 12.11 -42.95
N MET A 14 -31.71 10.84 -42.79
CA MET A 14 -31.62 10.21 -41.47
C MET A 14 -30.43 10.82 -40.71
N ALA A 15 -30.72 11.69 -39.75
CA ALA A 15 -29.72 12.20 -38.81
C ALA A 15 -29.33 11.09 -37.82
N ALA A 16 -28.09 10.63 -37.92
CA ALA A 16 -27.48 9.78 -36.90
C ALA A 16 -27.22 10.63 -35.65
N THR A 17 -28.02 10.45 -34.61
CA THR A 17 -27.73 11.00 -33.28
C THR A 17 -26.55 10.24 -32.67
N LEU A 18 -25.36 10.84 -32.74
CA LEU A 18 -24.22 10.46 -31.92
C LEU A 18 -24.60 10.73 -30.45
N ALA A 19 -24.88 9.66 -29.70
CA ALA A 19 -24.95 9.72 -28.26
C ALA A 19 -23.55 10.12 -27.75
N VAL A 20 -23.43 11.34 -27.24
CA VAL A 20 -22.24 11.80 -26.52
C VAL A 20 -22.17 10.99 -25.23
N VAL A 21 -21.34 9.95 -25.22
CA VAL A 21 -20.95 9.29 -23.98
C VAL A 21 -20.07 10.29 -23.25
N SER A 22 -20.64 11.00 -22.28
CA SER A 22 -19.86 11.82 -21.35
C SER A 22 -18.80 10.93 -20.72
N PRO A 23 -17.52 11.34 -20.66
CA PRO A 23 -16.56 10.64 -19.82
C PRO A 23 -17.08 10.75 -18.40
N ALA A 24 -17.35 9.60 -17.78
CA ALA A 24 -17.56 9.53 -16.35
C ALA A 24 -16.35 10.23 -15.70
N ALA A 25 -16.59 11.36 -15.04
CA ALA A 25 -15.56 12.03 -14.28
C ALA A 25 -15.01 11.00 -13.30
N ALA A 26 -13.74 10.61 -13.47
CA ALA A 26 -13.04 9.82 -12.50
C ALA A 26 -13.12 10.58 -11.17
N GLN A 27 -13.95 10.12 -10.24
CA GLN A 27 -13.88 10.59 -8.87
C GLN A 27 -12.45 10.33 -8.42
N ALA A 28 -11.67 11.40 -8.21
CA ALA A 28 -10.38 11.29 -7.55
C ALA A 28 -10.66 10.58 -6.22
N ALA A 29 -10.11 9.37 -6.04
CA ALA A 29 -10.18 8.69 -4.77
C ALA A 29 -9.61 9.65 -3.71
N THR A 30 -10.44 10.11 -2.77
CA THR A 30 -10.07 11.11 -1.77
C THR A 30 -9.22 10.49 -0.65
N GLY A 31 -8.31 9.59 -0.99
CA GLY A 31 -7.52 8.83 -0.04
C GLY A 31 -6.60 7.82 -0.71
N CYS A 32 -5.77 7.19 0.11
CA CYS A 32 -4.83 6.18 -0.35
C CYS A 32 -5.58 4.95 -0.87
N SER A 33 -5.32 4.56 -2.11
CA SER A 33 -5.90 3.34 -2.70
C SER A 33 -5.33 2.09 -2.01
N GLN A 34 -6.02 0.95 -2.14
CA GLN A 34 -5.53 -0.33 -1.61
C GLN A 34 -4.11 -0.67 -2.12
N ALA A 35 -3.88 -0.48 -3.41
CA ALA A 35 -2.57 -0.67 -4.03
C ALA A 35 -1.53 0.35 -3.52
N GLY A 36 -1.94 1.61 -3.30
CA GLY A 36 -1.07 2.64 -2.73
C GLY A 36 -0.66 2.32 -1.30
N SER A 37 -1.60 1.87 -0.46
CA SER A 37 -1.34 1.48 0.92
C SER A 37 -0.39 0.29 1.00
N GLN A 38 -0.61 -0.73 0.17
CA GLN A 38 0.27 -1.88 0.08
C GLN A 38 1.66 -1.49 -0.43
N ALA A 39 1.77 -0.64 -1.47
CA ALA A 39 3.06 -0.19 -1.97
C ALA A 39 3.85 0.64 -0.92
N ALA A 40 3.16 1.43 -0.10
CA ALA A 40 3.77 2.15 1.01
C ALA A 40 4.28 1.20 2.10
N ALA A 41 3.44 0.26 2.54
CA ALA A 41 3.79 -0.73 3.56
C ALA A 41 4.89 -1.70 3.10
N GLN A 42 4.85 -2.12 1.83
CA GLN A 42 5.87 -2.99 1.24
C GLN A 42 7.26 -2.36 1.33
N LYS A 43 7.40 -1.05 1.06
CA LYS A 43 8.69 -0.36 1.21
C LYS A 43 9.25 -0.42 2.63
N TYR A 44 8.39 -0.47 3.65
CA TYR A 44 8.83 -0.67 5.02
C TYR A 44 9.34 -2.10 5.23
N LEU A 45 8.60 -3.11 4.77
CA LEU A 45 9.06 -4.51 4.82
C LEU A 45 10.38 -4.71 4.08
N ASP A 46 10.54 -4.08 2.91
CA ASP A 46 11.80 -4.11 2.15
C ASP A 46 12.96 -3.52 2.97
N ALA A 47 12.71 -2.50 3.79
CA ALA A 47 13.72 -1.90 4.66
C ALA A 47 14.07 -2.74 5.90
N LEU A 48 13.25 -3.73 6.25
CA LEU A 48 13.58 -4.72 7.28
C LEU A 48 14.63 -5.74 6.80
N VAL A 49 14.79 -5.91 5.47
CA VAL A 49 15.76 -6.86 4.87
C VAL A 49 16.90 -6.15 4.12
N ASP A 50 16.65 -4.96 3.58
CA ASP A 50 17.67 -4.11 2.94
C ASP A 50 17.70 -2.74 3.62
N ARG A 51 18.74 -2.52 4.43
CA ARG A 51 18.97 -1.25 5.12
C ARG A 51 18.95 -0.03 4.20
N ASN A 52 19.29 -0.17 2.91
CA ASN A 52 19.34 0.95 1.97
C ASN A 52 17.94 1.40 1.51
N ALA A 53 16.94 0.53 1.63
CA ALA A 53 15.55 0.84 1.30
C ALA A 53 14.90 1.80 2.32
N ALA A 54 15.46 1.92 3.53
CA ALA A 54 14.93 2.73 4.64
C ALA A 54 14.56 4.17 4.23
N TRP A 55 15.38 4.82 3.41
CA TRP A 55 15.17 6.20 3.04
C TRP A 55 14.01 6.41 2.05
N SER A 56 13.59 5.36 1.36
CA SER A 56 12.52 5.39 0.35
C SER A 56 11.10 5.29 0.93
N ILE A 57 10.99 4.95 2.23
CA ILE A 57 9.70 4.72 2.88
C ILE A 57 8.91 6.04 2.95
N PRO A 58 7.65 6.06 2.50
CA PRO A 58 6.77 7.21 2.62
C PRO A 58 6.21 7.26 4.04
N LEU A 59 6.94 7.89 4.96
CA LEU A 59 6.53 8.08 6.35
C LEU A 59 5.92 9.48 6.54
N ASP A 60 4.89 9.56 7.37
CA ASP A 60 4.47 10.82 7.95
C ASP A 60 5.59 11.36 8.87
N PRO A 61 5.87 12.68 8.90
CA PRO A 61 6.91 13.24 9.76
C PRO A 61 6.81 12.81 11.23
N LEU A 62 5.58 12.62 11.74
CA LEU A 62 5.27 12.22 13.11
C LEU A 62 4.79 10.76 13.21
N VAL A 63 5.33 9.86 12.36
CA VAL A 63 5.01 8.44 12.43
C VAL A 63 5.32 7.87 13.82
N LEU A 64 4.38 7.08 14.34
CA LEU A 64 4.54 6.31 15.57
C LEU A 64 4.73 4.84 15.23
N ARG A 65 5.82 4.22 15.70
CA ARG A 65 5.97 2.77 15.68
C ARG A 65 5.82 2.19 17.07
N ILE A 66 5.01 1.15 17.17
CA ILE A 66 4.79 0.35 18.37
C ILE A 66 5.17 -1.09 18.05
N GLU A 67 5.94 -1.72 18.94
CA GLU A 67 6.35 -3.12 18.84
C GLU A 67 5.94 -3.82 20.14
N ASN A 68 5.07 -4.83 20.06
CA ASN A 68 4.51 -5.55 21.22
C ASN A 68 3.96 -4.61 22.31
N GLY A 69 3.26 -3.54 21.91
CA GLY A 69 2.68 -2.54 22.80
C GLY A 69 3.66 -1.48 23.32
N LEU A 70 4.94 -1.53 22.95
CA LEU A 70 5.95 -0.55 23.35
C LEU A 70 6.28 0.42 22.21
N PRO A 71 6.17 1.74 22.41
CA PRO A 71 6.64 2.71 21.42
C PRO A 71 8.15 2.58 21.19
N THR A 72 8.56 2.39 19.94
CA THR A 72 9.98 2.23 19.55
C THR A 72 10.47 3.32 18.59
N SER A 73 9.55 4.08 17.97
CA SER A 73 9.90 5.30 17.23
C SER A 73 8.73 6.29 17.23
N VAL A 74 9.04 7.58 17.21
CA VAL A 74 8.05 8.68 17.24
C VAL A 74 8.25 9.72 16.13
N SER A 75 9.13 9.45 15.16
CA SER A 75 9.33 10.33 14.01
C SER A 75 9.86 9.59 12.79
N ALA A 76 9.65 10.15 11.59
CA ALA A 76 10.14 9.55 10.35
C ALA A 76 11.67 9.43 10.31
N LEU A 77 12.37 10.45 10.81
CA LEU A 77 13.84 10.48 10.79
C LEU A 77 14.42 9.39 11.70
N ASP A 78 13.88 9.28 12.91
CA ASP A 78 14.27 8.27 13.88
C ASP A 78 14.02 6.85 13.33
N LEU A 79 12.81 6.57 12.84
CA LEU A 79 12.48 5.26 12.28
C LEU A 79 13.38 4.88 11.09
N LYS A 80 13.63 5.82 10.17
CA LYS A 80 14.54 5.59 9.03
C LYS A 80 15.96 5.34 9.49
N LEU A 81 16.44 6.07 10.48
CA LEU A 81 17.78 5.87 11.02
C LEU A 81 17.92 4.49 11.68
N GLN A 82 16.93 4.05 12.47
CA GLN A 82 16.92 2.73 13.09
C GLN A 82 16.97 1.62 12.03
N LEU A 83 16.10 1.69 11.01
CA LEU A 83 16.08 0.75 9.88
C LEU A 83 17.39 0.76 9.09
N TYR A 84 17.95 1.96 8.86
CA TYR A 84 19.21 2.12 8.15
C TYR A 84 20.39 1.58 8.96
N LEU A 85 20.43 1.76 10.29
CA LEU A 85 21.48 1.17 11.13
C LEU A 85 21.35 -0.36 11.22
N HIS A 86 20.12 -0.88 11.05
CA HIS A 86 19.82 -2.29 10.86
C HIS A 86 20.26 -3.19 12.02
N ILE A 87 20.48 -2.62 13.21
CA ILE A 87 21.04 -3.36 14.36
C ILE A 87 20.08 -4.47 14.80
N GLN A 88 18.81 -4.13 14.99
CA GLN A 88 17.75 -5.08 15.39
C GLN A 88 17.47 -6.13 14.30
N TYR A 89 17.61 -5.75 13.03
CA TYR A 89 17.17 -6.54 11.87
C TYR A 89 18.30 -7.32 11.18
N SER A 90 19.54 -7.15 11.64
CA SER A 90 20.72 -7.78 11.06
C SER A 90 20.70 -9.31 11.03
N VAL A 91 19.79 -9.93 11.79
CA VAL A 91 19.58 -11.39 11.87
C VAL A 91 18.42 -11.87 10.99
N PHE A 92 17.70 -10.96 10.32
CA PHE A 92 16.60 -11.30 9.43
C PHE A 92 17.19 -11.65 8.06
N THR A 93 16.94 -12.87 7.60
CA THR A 93 17.49 -13.32 6.31
C THR A 93 16.51 -13.14 5.15
N SER A 94 15.22 -13.11 5.45
CA SER A 94 14.13 -12.94 4.48
C SER A 94 12.84 -12.51 5.21
N ILE A 95 11.85 -12.10 4.43
CA ILE A 95 10.45 -12.02 4.83
C ILE A 95 9.69 -13.02 3.96
N GLU A 96 8.89 -13.86 4.60
CA GLU A 96 8.23 -14.99 3.94
C GLU A 96 6.73 -15.01 4.20
N LYS A 97 5.99 -15.63 3.28
CA LYS A 97 4.55 -15.91 3.39
C LYS A 97 3.69 -14.67 3.74
N VAL A 98 4.03 -13.50 3.18
CA VAL A 98 3.28 -12.27 3.42
C VAL A 98 1.84 -12.40 2.94
N VAL A 99 0.89 -12.22 3.85
CA VAL A 99 -0.54 -12.11 3.59
C VAL A 99 -0.99 -10.70 3.92
N TRP A 100 -1.66 -10.05 2.98
CA TRP A 100 -2.17 -8.69 3.14
C TRP A 100 -3.67 -8.70 3.40
N THR A 101 -4.10 -7.98 4.44
CA THR A 101 -5.52 -7.77 4.74
C THR A 101 -5.83 -6.27 4.74
N TRP A 102 -6.76 -5.84 3.90
CA TRP A 102 -7.19 -4.43 3.85
C TRP A 102 -8.30 -4.17 4.84
N GLN A 103 -8.22 -3.03 5.52
CA GLN A 103 -9.20 -2.58 6.51
C GLN A 103 -9.54 -3.68 7.51
N PRO A 104 -8.53 -4.28 8.19
CA PRO A 104 -8.75 -5.31 9.19
C PRO A 104 -9.75 -4.80 10.24
N ASP A 105 -10.72 -5.66 10.59
CA ASP A 105 -11.78 -5.35 11.55
C ASP A 105 -12.61 -4.10 11.20
N GLY A 106 -12.68 -3.74 9.91
CA GLY A 106 -13.41 -2.57 9.41
C GLY A 106 -12.69 -1.23 9.60
N ARG A 107 -11.42 -1.22 10.01
CA ARG A 107 -10.66 0.01 10.26
C ARG A 107 -10.21 0.66 8.95
N ALA A 108 -10.88 1.75 8.57
CA ALA A 108 -10.55 2.51 7.37
C ALA A 108 -9.12 3.07 7.40
N GLY A 109 -8.41 2.97 6.27
CA GLY A 109 -7.04 3.47 6.14
C GLY A 109 -5.98 2.61 6.84
N VAL A 110 -6.33 1.41 7.28
CA VAL A 110 -5.38 0.42 7.82
C VAL A 110 -5.20 -0.71 6.80
N ILE A 111 -3.96 -1.17 6.65
CA ILE A 111 -3.62 -2.43 5.99
C ILE A 111 -2.77 -3.26 6.96
N ASN A 112 -3.09 -4.54 7.10
CA ASN A 112 -2.35 -5.49 7.90
C ASN A 112 -1.44 -6.34 7.01
N ALA A 113 -0.22 -6.60 7.47
CA ALA A 113 0.68 -7.60 6.92
C ALA A 113 0.88 -8.70 7.96
N HIS A 114 0.59 -9.94 7.58
CA HIS A 114 0.91 -11.12 8.37
C HIS A 114 2.02 -11.91 7.65
N TYR A 115 3.15 -12.16 8.31
CA TYR A 115 4.32 -12.76 7.66
C TYR A 115 5.26 -13.46 8.63
N ASP A 116 6.15 -14.29 8.08
CA ASP A 116 7.20 -14.98 8.83
C ASP A 116 8.57 -14.33 8.58
N ILE A 117 9.39 -14.28 9.61
CA ILE A 117 10.79 -13.88 9.57
C ILE A 117 11.64 -15.03 10.08
N PRO A 118 12.36 -15.76 9.21
CA PRO A 118 13.42 -16.64 9.66
C PRO A 118 14.56 -15.81 10.26
N VAL A 119 14.98 -16.23 11.46
CA VAL A 119 16.09 -15.64 12.20
C VAL A 119 17.27 -16.59 12.09
N GLY A 120 18.37 -16.11 11.51
CA GLY A 120 19.55 -16.94 11.29
C GLY A 120 20.85 -16.16 11.31
N LEU A 121 21.95 -16.88 11.57
CA LEU A 121 23.29 -16.34 11.52
C LEU A 121 24.22 -17.32 10.80
N GLY A 122 24.96 -16.84 9.80
CA GLY A 122 25.93 -17.67 9.07
C GLY A 122 25.30 -18.86 8.32
N GLY A 123 24.05 -18.73 7.86
CA GLY A 123 23.31 -19.80 7.17
C GLY A 123 22.66 -20.84 8.08
N VAL A 124 22.77 -20.70 9.40
CA VAL A 124 22.08 -21.55 10.39
C VAL A 124 20.77 -20.88 10.80
N SER A 125 19.66 -21.61 10.70
CA SER A 125 18.37 -21.17 11.26
C SER A 125 18.39 -21.32 12.79
N LEU A 126 18.04 -20.25 13.50
CA LEU A 126 18.05 -20.19 14.96
C LEU A 126 16.64 -20.13 15.53
N ALA A 127 15.75 -19.42 14.86
CA ALA A 127 14.35 -19.23 15.24
C ALA A 127 13.52 -18.82 14.04
N SER A 128 12.20 -18.83 14.21
CA SER A 128 11.26 -18.13 13.33
C SER A 128 10.47 -17.15 14.16
N SER A 129 10.14 -15.99 13.58
CA SER A 129 9.21 -15.04 14.16
C SER A 129 8.01 -14.89 13.24
N THR A 130 6.80 -15.07 13.75
CA THR A 130 5.60 -14.65 13.02
C THR A 130 5.26 -13.23 13.46
N VAL A 131 4.94 -12.38 12.49
CA VAL A 131 4.66 -10.96 12.70
C VAL A 131 3.27 -10.64 12.16
N ASP A 132 2.52 -9.91 12.96
CA ASP A 132 1.25 -9.28 12.60
C ASP A 132 1.43 -7.76 12.73
N GLU A 133 1.43 -7.06 11.60
CA GLU A 133 1.79 -5.64 11.55
C GLU A 133 0.74 -4.80 10.84
N ASP A 134 0.15 -3.87 11.59
CA ASP A 134 -0.81 -2.90 11.08
C ASP A 134 -0.10 -1.61 10.65
N PHE A 135 -0.34 -1.22 9.40
CA PHE A 135 0.04 0.08 8.86
C PHE A 135 -1.19 0.96 8.77
N THR A 136 -1.20 2.07 9.51
CA THR A 136 -2.19 3.12 9.31
C THR A 136 -1.64 4.18 8.37
N LEU A 137 -2.38 4.46 7.29
CA LEU A 137 -1.98 5.39 6.24
C LEU A 137 -2.73 6.73 6.36
N THR A 138 -2.13 7.78 5.82
CA THR A 138 -2.79 9.04 5.52
C THR A 138 -3.49 8.96 4.14
N ALA A 139 -4.29 9.99 3.82
CA ALA A 139 -4.86 10.12 2.48
C ALA A 139 -3.80 10.25 1.36
N ALA A 140 -2.58 10.66 1.70
CA ALA A 140 -1.46 10.82 0.77
C ALA A 140 -0.59 9.56 0.63
N CYS A 141 -1.04 8.41 1.14
CA CYS A 141 -0.26 7.16 1.18
C CYS A 141 1.06 7.25 1.96
N THR A 142 1.12 8.10 2.99
CA THR A 142 2.21 8.06 3.97
C THR A 142 1.81 7.24 5.19
N ILE A 143 2.74 6.47 5.76
CA ILE A 143 2.52 5.68 6.97
C ILE A 143 2.59 6.62 8.18
N LYS A 144 1.50 6.69 8.96
CA LYS A 144 1.42 7.51 10.18
C LYS A 144 1.53 6.70 11.46
N LYS A 145 1.22 5.40 11.40
CA LYS A 145 1.38 4.49 12.52
C LYS A 145 1.73 3.09 12.02
N ILE A 146 2.64 2.44 12.73
CA ILE A 146 2.99 1.03 12.60
C ILE A 146 2.74 0.38 13.96
N ASP A 147 1.96 -0.69 13.99
CA ASP A 147 1.69 -1.47 15.20
C ASP A 147 2.03 -2.93 14.92
N ALA A 148 3.17 -3.37 15.42
CA ALA A 148 3.69 -4.71 15.17
C ALA A 148 3.55 -5.56 16.42
N THR A 149 2.97 -6.75 16.26
CA THR A 149 3.03 -7.82 17.24
C THR A 149 3.86 -8.95 16.65
N PHE A 150 4.80 -9.49 17.43
CA PHE A 150 5.61 -10.60 16.97
C PHE A 150 5.79 -11.67 18.04
N THR A 151 5.75 -12.92 17.60
CA THR A 151 5.96 -14.11 18.43
C THR A 151 7.15 -14.89 17.91
N ILE A 152 8.09 -15.21 18.79
CA ILE A 152 9.30 -15.97 18.44
C ILE A 152 9.09 -17.43 18.84
N GLU A 153 9.36 -18.32 17.89
CA GLU A 153 9.40 -19.76 18.09
C GLU A 153 10.83 -20.29 17.89
N PRO A 154 11.31 -21.22 18.73
CA PRO A 154 12.59 -21.89 18.51
C PRO A 154 12.63 -22.62 17.16
N ALA A 155 13.82 -22.72 16.56
CA ALA A 155 14.00 -23.61 15.40
C ALA A 155 13.64 -25.06 15.77
N ALA A 156 12.95 -25.74 14.86
CA ALA A 156 12.58 -27.15 14.97
C ALA A 156 13.76 -28.10 14.74
#